data_AF-A0A1Y4IQ76-F1
#
_entry.id   AF-A0A1Y4IQ76-F1
#
_cell.length_a   1.000
_cell.length_b   1.000
_cell.length_c   1.000
_cell.angle_alpha   90.00
_cell.angle_beta   90.00
_cell.angle_gamma   90.00
#
_symmetry.space_group_name_H-M   'P 1'
#
loop_
_entity.id
_entity.type
_entity.pdbx_description
1 polymer ?
#
loop_
_entity_poly.entity_id
_entity_poly.type
_entity_poly.pdbx_seq_one_letter_code
_entity_poly.pdbx_strand_id
1 'polypeptide(L)'
;MIRLKIAFALRLVDDFSGQCIRGRKFLFFSGGRVVHPVEKDEGLYIFLEPQEKKSRIRIEGGGYHSCNVMIESELLDPEEPVADVRMYECPGGEYSRSRGWLTGIISEPAAFPAEVYAEKNSPTGLAFREYRNIEGEHWVWFQGFTREKLTGKVFSLNSKGEDALFVLGEKRGINEYRIEPIVRLPDEVSPGTPLIRVYRSVTDRNGAYSIPVDAGEENIIGEVRILQHILPS
;
A
#
# COMPACT_ATOMS: atom_id res chain seq x y z
N MET A 1 -29.19 26.61 -8.90
CA MET A 1 -28.19 25.67 -9.46
C MET A 1 -27.27 25.29 -8.32
N ILE A 2 -27.40 24.08 -7.77
CA ILE A 2 -26.53 23.61 -6.68
C ILE A 2 -25.20 23.21 -7.32
N ARG A 3 -24.13 23.93 -7.02
CA ARG A 3 -22.78 23.64 -7.53
C ARG A 3 -22.14 22.63 -6.58
N LEU A 4 -22.27 21.34 -6.87
CA LEU A 4 -21.62 20.28 -6.11
C LEU A 4 -20.11 20.40 -6.31
N LYS A 5 -19.37 20.61 -5.23
CA LYS A 5 -17.91 20.61 -5.23
C LYS A 5 -17.39 19.24 -4.79
N ILE A 6 -16.27 18.83 -5.37
CA ILE A 6 -15.53 17.66 -4.93
C ILE A 6 -14.90 18.00 -3.58
N ALA A 7 -15.11 17.15 -2.58
CA ALA A 7 -14.42 17.24 -1.30
C ALA A 7 -13.08 16.52 -1.37
N PHE A 8 -13.09 15.26 -1.83
CA PHE A 8 -11.90 14.45 -2.10
C PHE A 8 -12.29 13.25 -2.97
N ALA A 9 -11.30 12.53 -3.48
CA ALA A 9 -11.47 11.25 -4.15
C ALA A 9 -10.62 10.17 -3.47
N LEU A 10 -11.12 8.94 -3.47
CA LEU A 10 -10.34 7.77 -3.06
C LEU A 10 -10.01 6.94 -4.29
N ARG A 11 -8.74 6.58 -4.46
CA ARG A 11 -8.32 5.59 -5.45
C ARG A 11 -8.02 4.29 -4.72
N LEU A 12 -8.80 3.25 -4.99
CA LEU A 12 -8.55 1.95 -4.37
C LEU A 12 -7.47 1.20 -5.14
N VAL A 13 -6.41 0.79 -4.44
CA VAL A 13 -5.24 0.11 -5.03
C VAL A 13 -5.08 -1.27 -4.41
N ASP A 14 -4.92 -2.29 -5.22
CA ASP A 14 -4.60 -3.64 -4.76
C ASP A 14 -3.14 -3.68 -4.27
N ASP A 15 -2.94 -3.92 -2.98
CA ASP A 15 -1.60 -3.79 -2.38
C ASP A 15 -0.55 -4.71 -3.03
N PHE A 16 -0.99 -5.90 -3.41
CA PHE A 16 -0.15 -6.94 -4.00
C PHE A 16 0.33 -6.58 -5.41
N SER A 17 -0.58 -6.18 -6.30
CA SER A 17 -0.26 -5.89 -7.70
C SER A 17 0.16 -4.45 -7.95
N GLY A 18 -0.21 -3.54 -7.04
CA GLY A 18 -0.06 -2.09 -7.22
C GLY A 18 -1.04 -1.51 -8.25
N GLN A 19 -2.02 -2.28 -8.71
CA GLN A 19 -2.99 -1.84 -9.71
C GLN A 19 -4.24 -1.24 -9.07
N CYS A 20 -4.86 -0.29 -9.77
CA CYS A 20 -6.16 0.24 -9.36
C CYS A 20 -7.24 -0.85 -9.41
N ILE A 21 -8.09 -0.90 -8.39
CA ILE A 21 -9.19 -1.86 -8.31
C ILE A 21 -10.39 -1.30 -9.07
N ARG A 22 -10.73 -1.92 -10.19
CA ARG A 22 -11.81 -1.48 -11.10
C ARG A 22 -12.99 -2.46 -11.08
N GLY A 23 -14.21 -1.95 -11.28
CA GLY A 23 -15.40 -2.77 -11.57
C GLY A 23 -15.91 -3.63 -10.42
N ARG A 24 -15.49 -3.37 -9.17
CA ARG A 24 -15.97 -4.05 -7.97
C ARG A 24 -16.89 -3.13 -7.18
N LYS A 25 -17.96 -3.71 -6.62
CA LYS A 25 -18.88 -2.98 -5.74
C LYS A 25 -18.27 -2.88 -4.35
N PHE A 26 -17.85 -1.67 -4.00
CA PHE A 26 -17.47 -1.30 -2.64
C PHE A 26 -18.60 -0.56 -1.93
N LEU A 27 -18.75 -0.82 -0.64
CA LEU A 27 -19.58 -0.05 0.27
C LEU A 27 -18.68 0.87 1.08
N PHE A 28 -19.09 2.12 1.18
CA PHE A 28 -18.39 3.15 1.94
C PHE A 28 -19.28 3.59 3.10
N PHE A 29 -18.69 3.74 4.27
CA PHE A 29 -19.39 4.23 5.45
C PHE A 29 -18.66 5.41 6.07
N SER A 30 -19.40 6.46 6.41
CA SER A 30 -18.92 7.61 7.16
C SER A 30 -19.87 7.86 8.33
N GLY A 31 -19.33 8.02 9.55
CA GLY A 31 -20.16 8.19 10.76
C GLY A 31 -21.19 7.07 10.99
N GLY A 32 -20.88 5.84 10.56
CA GLY A 32 -21.76 4.67 10.67
C GLY A 32 -22.89 4.61 9.62
N ARG A 33 -22.95 5.56 8.68
CA ARG A 33 -23.94 5.58 7.59
C ARG A 33 -23.30 5.22 6.26
N VAL A 34 -24.03 4.52 5.41
CA VAL A 34 -23.61 4.27 4.03
C VAL A 34 -23.55 5.59 3.27
N VAL A 35 -22.44 5.81 2.56
CA VAL A 35 -22.25 6.94 1.64
C VAL A 35 -22.02 6.41 0.23
N HIS A 36 -22.52 7.16 -0.76
CA HIS A 36 -22.51 6.74 -2.16
C HIS A 36 -21.64 7.70 -2.97
N PRO A 37 -20.30 7.52 -2.97
CA PRO A 37 -19.44 8.29 -3.83
C PRO A 37 -19.74 8.02 -5.30
N VAL A 38 -19.40 8.97 -6.16
CA VAL A 38 -19.50 8.80 -7.61
C VAL A 38 -18.31 7.98 -8.08
N GLU A 39 -18.57 6.77 -8.57
CA GLU A 39 -17.55 5.93 -9.22
C GLU A 39 -17.15 6.56 -10.55
N LYS A 40 -15.83 6.62 -10.79
CA LYS A 40 -15.20 7.03 -12.03
C LYS A 40 -14.26 5.94 -12.52
N ASP A 41 -13.72 6.15 -13.71
CA ASP A 41 -12.68 5.29 -14.26
C ASP A 41 -11.51 5.15 -13.28
N GLU A 42 -10.73 4.09 -13.46
CA GLU A 42 -9.51 3.85 -12.67
C GLU A 42 -9.73 3.57 -11.18
N GLY A 43 -10.93 3.17 -10.77
CA GLY A 43 -11.20 2.82 -9.37
C GLY A 43 -11.24 4.04 -8.46
N LEU A 44 -11.57 5.20 -9.02
CA LEU A 44 -11.76 6.45 -8.30
C LEU A 44 -13.20 6.55 -7.77
N TYR A 45 -13.31 6.92 -6.49
CA TYR A 45 -14.58 7.15 -5.80
C TYR A 45 -14.61 8.59 -5.30
N ILE A 46 -15.44 9.42 -5.92
CA ILE A 46 -15.51 10.86 -5.65
C ILE A 46 -16.53 11.15 -4.55
N PHE A 47 -16.06 11.77 -3.47
CA PHE A 47 -16.88 12.25 -2.36
C PHE A 47 -17.18 13.73 -2.58
N LEU A 48 -18.46 14.10 -2.54
CA LEU A 48 -18.93 15.46 -2.76
C LEU A 48 -19.15 16.18 -1.42
N GLU A 49 -19.01 17.51 -1.43
CA GLU A 49 -19.35 18.35 -0.29
C GLU A 49 -20.83 18.22 0.13
N PRO A 50 -21.14 18.43 1.42
CA PRO A 50 -20.20 18.73 2.51
C PRO A 50 -19.53 17.46 3.06
N GLN A 51 -18.22 17.53 3.29
CA GLN A 51 -17.47 16.56 4.10
C GLN A 51 -16.77 17.30 5.23
N GLU A 52 -16.53 16.61 6.35
CA GLU A 52 -15.68 17.14 7.42
C GLU A 52 -14.23 17.21 6.95
N LYS A 53 -13.45 18.17 7.49
CA LYS A 53 -12.03 18.32 7.18
C LYS A 53 -11.25 17.02 7.40
N LYS A 54 -11.61 16.28 8.45
CA LYS A 54 -11.14 14.93 8.77
C LYS A 54 -12.30 13.96 8.62
N SER A 55 -12.22 13.06 7.65
CA SER A 55 -13.29 12.12 7.34
C SER A 55 -12.80 10.68 7.57
N ARG A 56 -13.42 9.97 8.52
CA ARG A 56 -13.17 8.54 8.73
C ARG A 56 -14.07 7.72 7.82
N ILE A 57 -13.49 7.07 6.82
CA ILE A 57 -14.21 6.24 5.86
C ILE A 57 -13.90 4.77 6.13
N ARG A 58 -14.93 3.98 6.40
CA ARG A 58 -14.83 2.52 6.39
C ARG A 58 -15.18 2.00 4.99
N ILE A 59 -14.36 1.10 4.47
CA ILE A 59 -14.49 0.56 3.13
C ILE A 59 -14.67 -0.96 3.25
N GLU A 60 -15.67 -1.49 2.57
CA GLU A 60 -15.95 -2.92 2.48
C GLU A 60 -16.17 -3.32 1.02
N GLY A 61 -15.59 -4.44 0.59
CA GLY A 61 -15.77 -4.92 -0.77
C GLY A 61 -15.44 -6.39 -0.90
N GLY A 62 -16.08 -7.05 -1.86
CA GLY A 62 -15.86 -8.48 -2.12
C GLY A 62 -14.39 -8.77 -2.44
N GLY A 63 -13.83 -9.75 -1.74
CA GLY A 63 -12.46 -10.23 -1.94
C GLY A 63 -11.36 -9.35 -1.34
N TYR A 64 -11.69 -8.35 -0.53
CA TYR A 64 -10.71 -7.54 0.21
C TYR A 64 -11.07 -7.44 1.69
N HIS A 65 -10.05 -7.30 2.53
CA HIS A 65 -10.25 -7.02 3.96
C HIS A 65 -10.86 -5.63 4.12
N SER A 66 -11.85 -5.51 5.02
CA SER A 66 -12.42 -4.21 5.36
C SER A 66 -11.38 -3.34 6.06
N CYS A 67 -11.28 -2.06 5.67
CA CYS A 67 -10.35 -1.13 6.29
C CYS A 67 -11.05 0.16 6.74
N ASN A 68 -10.39 0.91 7.62
CA ASN A 68 -10.79 2.26 8.00
C ASN A 68 -9.67 3.19 7.60
N VAL A 69 -9.99 4.25 6.87
CA VAL A 69 -9.03 5.30 6.50
C VAL A 69 -9.46 6.63 7.09
N MET A 70 -8.48 7.41 7.56
CA MET A 70 -8.67 8.79 7.95
C MET A 70 -8.21 9.66 6.80
N ILE A 71 -9.11 10.47 6.25
CA ILE A 71 -8.82 11.40 5.17
C ILE A 71 -8.76 12.80 5.75
N GLU A 72 -7.60 13.43 5.72
CA GLU A 72 -7.42 14.83 6.08
C GLU A 72 -7.32 15.64 4.80
N SER A 73 -8.44 16.22 4.37
CA SER A 73 -8.56 16.94 3.10
C SER A 73 -7.51 18.05 2.91
N GLU A 74 -7.03 18.65 4.00
CA GLU A 74 -5.99 19.69 3.99
C GLU A 74 -4.59 19.17 3.63
N LEU A 75 -4.36 17.85 3.74
CA LEU A 75 -3.10 17.20 3.38
C LEU A 75 -3.08 16.69 1.93
N LEU A 76 -4.22 16.76 1.23
CA LEU A 76 -4.32 16.36 -0.16
C LEU A 76 -3.91 17.52 -1.08
N ASP A 77 -3.44 17.18 -2.27
CA ASP A 77 -3.18 18.18 -3.31
C ASP A 77 -4.50 18.93 -3.64
N PRO A 78 -4.56 20.26 -3.53
CA PRO A 78 -5.76 21.02 -3.81
C PRO A 78 -6.21 20.94 -5.29
N GLU A 79 -5.29 20.71 -6.23
CA GLU A 79 -5.60 20.55 -7.65
C GLU A 79 -6.04 19.11 -7.97
N GLU A 80 -5.49 18.13 -7.25
CA GLU A 80 -5.83 16.71 -7.38
C GLU A 80 -6.06 16.06 -5.99
N PRO A 81 -7.23 16.27 -5.36
CA PRO A 81 -7.47 15.84 -3.97
C PRO A 81 -7.78 14.34 -3.87
N VAL A 82 -6.83 13.51 -4.30
CA VAL A 82 -6.92 12.04 -4.38
C VAL A 82 -6.10 11.42 -3.26
N ALA A 83 -6.70 10.51 -2.50
CA ALA A 83 -6.00 9.66 -1.55
C ALA A 83 -5.97 8.21 -2.07
N ASP A 84 -4.77 7.63 -2.14
CA ASP A 84 -4.59 6.22 -2.48
C ASP A 84 -4.85 5.36 -1.25
N VAL A 85 -5.82 4.44 -1.36
CA VAL A 85 -6.15 3.49 -0.30
C VAL A 85 -5.76 2.10 -0.75
N ARG A 86 -4.76 1.54 -0.06
CA ARG A 86 -4.25 0.20 -0.35
C ARG A 86 -5.12 -0.85 0.34
N MET A 87 -5.69 -1.74 -0.47
CA MET A 87 -6.59 -2.80 -0.02
C MET A 87 -5.85 -4.15 -0.01
N TYR A 88 -6.00 -4.89 1.08
CA TYR A 88 -5.44 -6.23 1.23
C TYR A 88 -6.42 -7.29 0.75
N GLU A 89 -6.01 -8.14 -0.19
CA GLU A 89 -6.87 -9.18 -0.76
C GLU A 89 -7.13 -10.30 0.26
N CYS A 90 -8.37 -10.80 0.29
CA CYS A 90 -8.73 -12.00 1.05
C CYS A 90 -8.43 -13.29 0.25
N PRO A 91 -8.02 -14.38 0.92
CA PRO A 91 -7.97 -15.69 0.28
C PRO A 91 -9.37 -16.13 -0.20
N GLY A 92 -9.42 -16.88 -1.29
CA GLY A 92 -10.67 -17.36 -1.89
C GLY A 92 -11.40 -16.35 -2.79
N GLY A 93 -10.87 -15.14 -2.95
CA GLY A 93 -11.34 -14.17 -3.95
C GLY A 93 -11.10 -14.61 -5.40
N GLU A 94 -11.69 -13.91 -6.37
CA GLU A 94 -11.57 -14.22 -7.79
C GLU A 94 -10.11 -14.24 -8.30
N TYR A 95 -9.24 -13.32 -7.81
CA TYR A 95 -7.82 -13.29 -8.17
C TYR A 95 -6.94 -14.18 -7.27
N SER A 96 -7.53 -14.81 -6.24
CA SER A 96 -6.82 -15.72 -5.33
C SER A 96 -6.24 -16.93 -6.05
N ARG A 97 -6.81 -17.34 -7.20
CA ARG A 97 -6.38 -18.52 -7.96
C ARG A 97 -5.08 -18.34 -8.72
N SER A 98 -4.66 -17.11 -9.00
CA SER A 98 -3.41 -16.83 -9.72
C SER A 98 -2.26 -16.45 -8.78
N ARG A 99 -2.44 -16.60 -7.46
CA ARG A 99 -1.51 -16.17 -6.43
C ARG A 99 -1.17 -17.35 -5.51
N GLY A 100 0.04 -17.32 -4.96
CA GLY A 100 0.38 -18.11 -3.80
C GLY A 100 -0.15 -17.45 -2.53
N TRP A 101 -0.23 -18.21 -1.44
CA TRP A 101 -0.67 -17.69 -0.14
C TRP A 101 0.26 -18.16 0.97
N LEU A 102 0.90 -17.21 1.63
CA LEU A 102 1.62 -17.45 2.87
C LEU A 102 0.65 -17.29 4.03
N THR A 103 0.35 -18.39 4.71
CA THR A 103 -0.61 -18.44 5.82
C THR A 103 0.07 -18.80 7.12
N GLY A 104 -0.38 -18.22 8.22
CA GLY A 104 0.11 -18.52 9.55
C GLY A 104 -0.66 -17.77 10.62
N ILE A 105 -0.12 -17.77 11.84
CA ILE A 105 -0.69 -17.08 13.00
C ILE A 105 0.43 -16.28 13.66
N ILE A 106 0.18 -15.00 13.97
CA ILE A 106 1.10 -14.24 14.81
C ILE A 106 0.93 -14.66 16.28
N SER A 107 2.03 -14.99 16.93
CA SER A 107 2.05 -15.44 18.34
C SER A 107 1.93 -14.27 19.33
N GLU A 108 2.18 -13.05 18.88
CA GLU A 108 2.29 -11.87 19.73
C GLU A 108 0.96 -11.12 19.86
N PRO A 109 0.65 -10.56 21.04
CA PRO A 109 -0.49 -9.67 21.21
C PRO A 109 -0.31 -8.41 20.35
N ALA A 110 -1.19 -8.23 19.37
CA ALA A 110 -1.21 -7.04 18.52
C ALA A 110 -2.60 -6.41 18.47
N ALA A 111 -2.67 -5.11 18.18
CA ALA A 111 -3.93 -4.45 17.92
C ALA A 111 -4.61 -5.08 16.69
N PHE A 112 -5.92 -5.27 16.75
CA PHE A 112 -6.68 -5.86 15.65
C PHE A 112 -7.34 -4.79 14.76
N PRO A 113 -7.24 -4.89 13.42
CA PRO A 113 -6.36 -5.81 12.69
C PRO A 113 -4.89 -5.38 12.77
N ALA A 114 -3.98 -6.35 12.84
CA ALA A 114 -2.54 -6.07 12.77
C ALA A 114 -2.11 -6.14 11.31
N GLU A 115 -1.39 -5.14 10.82
CA GLU A 115 -0.73 -5.22 9.52
C GLU A 115 0.49 -6.12 9.64
N VAL A 116 0.65 -7.04 8.68
CA VAL A 116 1.77 -7.97 8.61
C VAL A 116 2.43 -7.88 7.24
N TYR A 117 3.73 -8.12 7.21
CA TYR A 117 4.49 -8.16 5.97
C TYR A 117 5.52 -9.28 5.98
N ALA A 118 5.94 -9.66 4.78
CA ALA A 118 6.97 -10.66 4.56
C ALA A 118 7.82 -10.26 3.36
N GLU A 119 9.13 -10.44 3.49
CA GLU A 119 10.10 -10.09 2.45
C GLU A 119 10.37 -11.29 1.54
N LYS A 120 10.54 -11.05 0.24
CA LYS A 120 11.06 -12.06 -0.67
C LYS A 120 12.55 -12.30 -0.35
N ASN A 121 12.98 -13.54 -0.14
CA ASN A 121 14.37 -13.86 0.20
C ASN A 121 15.35 -13.54 -0.95
N SER A 122 14.88 -13.58 -2.20
CA SER A 122 15.68 -13.19 -3.36
C SER A 122 15.47 -11.72 -3.71
N PRO A 123 16.55 -10.96 -3.96
CA PRO A 123 16.44 -9.56 -4.36
C PRO A 123 15.88 -9.43 -5.78
N THR A 124 15.35 -8.24 -6.09
CA THR A 124 14.77 -7.91 -7.41
C THR A 124 15.80 -7.85 -8.55
N GLY A 125 17.10 -7.86 -8.23
CA GLY A 125 18.19 -7.56 -9.17
C GLY A 125 18.56 -6.07 -9.24
N LEU A 126 17.84 -5.21 -8.51
CA LEU A 126 18.20 -3.82 -8.30
C LEU A 126 18.87 -3.62 -6.94
N ALA A 127 19.81 -2.68 -6.88
CA ALA A 127 20.48 -2.24 -5.66
C ALA A 127 20.43 -0.72 -5.55
N PHE A 128 20.26 -0.23 -4.32
CA PHE A 128 20.24 1.20 -3.99
C PHE A 128 21.54 1.87 -4.46
N ARG A 129 21.40 3.06 -5.03
CA ARG A 129 22.54 3.90 -5.43
C ARG A 129 22.51 5.24 -4.73
N GLU A 130 21.39 5.95 -4.81
CA GLU A 130 21.28 7.33 -4.35
C GLU A 130 19.83 7.65 -3.98
N TYR A 131 19.64 8.52 -3.00
CA TYR A 131 18.36 9.11 -2.63
C TYR A 131 18.42 10.63 -2.83
N ARG A 132 17.32 11.22 -3.29
CA ARG A 132 17.16 12.66 -3.46
C ARG A 132 15.80 13.09 -2.93
N ASN A 133 15.78 14.23 -2.24
CA ASN A 133 14.54 14.94 -1.95
C ASN A 133 14.45 16.14 -2.89
N ILE A 134 13.43 16.18 -3.73
CA ILE A 134 13.21 17.25 -4.72
C ILE A 134 11.84 17.83 -4.46
N GLU A 135 11.78 19.09 -4.01
CA GLU A 135 10.51 19.80 -3.75
C GLU A 135 9.57 19.03 -2.80
N GLY A 136 10.12 18.29 -1.84
CA GLY A 136 9.36 17.48 -0.90
C GLY A 136 9.04 16.06 -1.38
N GLU A 137 9.29 15.74 -2.64
CA GLU A 137 9.16 14.37 -3.15
C GLU A 137 10.42 13.53 -2.88
N HIS A 138 10.20 12.26 -2.55
CA HIS A 138 11.25 11.28 -2.30
C HIS A 138 11.57 10.51 -3.58
N TRP A 139 12.80 10.62 -4.07
CA TRP A 139 13.27 9.93 -5.27
C TRP A 139 14.45 9.01 -4.94
N VAL A 140 14.41 7.79 -5.46
CA VAL A 140 15.48 6.80 -5.28
C VAL A 140 15.98 6.30 -6.62
N TRP A 141 17.30 6.33 -6.78
CA TRP A 141 17.99 5.76 -7.92
C TRP A 141 18.57 4.39 -7.58
N PHE A 142 18.32 3.42 -8.45
CA PHE A 142 18.88 2.08 -8.37
C PHE A 142 19.85 1.78 -9.51
N GLN A 143 20.82 0.92 -9.23
CA GLN A 143 21.69 0.27 -10.21
C GLN A 143 21.28 -1.19 -10.40
N GLY A 144 21.62 -1.78 -11.56
CA GLY A 144 21.30 -3.16 -11.90
C GLY A 144 20.17 -3.28 -12.94
N PHE A 145 19.64 -4.48 -13.08
CA PHE A 145 18.60 -4.82 -14.04
C PHE A 145 17.57 -5.74 -13.42
N THR A 146 16.30 -5.50 -13.73
CA THR A 146 15.21 -6.38 -13.33
C THR A 146 14.20 -6.51 -14.46
N ARG A 147 13.56 -7.68 -14.52
CA ARG A 147 12.40 -7.93 -15.38
C ARG A 147 11.08 -7.78 -14.62
N GLU A 148 11.14 -7.58 -13.31
CA GLU A 148 9.95 -7.43 -12.48
C GLU A 148 9.26 -6.09 -12.76
N LYS A 149 7.93 -6.10 -12.80
CA LYS A 149 7.14 -4.86 -12.79
C LYS A 149 7.12 -4.33 -11.36
N LEU A 150 7.72 -3.16 -11.15
CA LEU A 150 7.94 -2.58 -9.82
C LEU A 150 6.90 -1.52 -9.42
N THR A 151 6.46 -0.69 -10.36
CA THR A 151 5.56 0.43 -10.06
C THR A 151 4.27 -0.02 -9.38
N GLY A 152 3.86 0.72 -8.35
CA GLY A 152 2.73 0.47 -7.49
C GLY A 152 2.98 -0.56 -6.40
N LYS A 153 4.11 -1.30 -6.41
CA LYS A 153 4.41 -2.35 -5.43
C LYS A 153 5.27 -1.83 -4.27
N VAL A 154 5.24 -2.57 -3.18
CA VAL A 154 5.95 -2.30 -1.91
C VAL A 154 7.31 -3.00 -1.88
N PHE A 155 8.33 -2.29 -1.43
CA PHE A 155 9.68 -2.80 -1.33
C PHE A 155 10.34 -2.38 -0.02
N SER A 156 11.41 -3.10 0.33
CA SER A 156 12.30 -2.74 1.41
C SER A 156 13.71 -2.46 0.90
N LEU A 157 14.37 -1.55 1.61
CA LEU A 157 15.83 -1.46 1.66
C LEU A 157 16.24 -1.69 3.11
N ASN A 158 16.80 -2.86 3.40
CA ASN A 158 17.32 -3.16 4.73
C ASN A 158 18.71 -2.52 4.88
N SER A 159 18.82 -1.54 5.78
CA SER A 159 20.11 -0.90 6.10
C SER A 159 20.33 -1.02 7.61
N LYS A 160 21.40 -1.72 8.00
CA LYS A 160 21.83 -1.82 9.41
C LYS A 160 20.74 -2.31 10.40
N GLY A 161 19.80 -3.14 9.94
CA GLY A 161 18.72 -3.68 10.78
C GLY A 161 17.46 -2.83 10.86
N GLU A 162 17.39 -1.71 10.13
CA GLU A 162 16.17 -0.93 9.95
C GLU A 162 15.59 -1.19 8.55
N ASP A 163 14.31 -1.55 8.50
CA ASP A 163 13.59 -1.79 7.25
C ASP A 163 12.98 -0.50 6.74
N ALA A 164 13.50 0.02 5.63
CA ALA A 164 12.89 1.13 4.92
C ALA A 164 11.79 0.60 4.00
N LEU A 165 10.52 0.63 4.44
CA LEU A 165 9.38 0.19 3.63
C LEU A 165 8.75 1.34 2.87
N PHE A 166 8.59 1.17 1.56
CA PHE A 166 8.01 2.18 0.69
C PHE A 166 7.34 1.57 -0.55
N VAL A 167 6.43 2.31 -1.16
CA VAL A 167 5.86 2.01 -2.47
C VAL A 167 6.74 2.64 -3.55
N LEU A 168 7.07 1.90 -4.61
CA LEU A 168 7.65 2.48 -5.81
C LEU A 168 6.56 3.07 -6.70
N GLY A 169 6.57 4.38 -6.91
CA GLY A 169 5.63 5.09 -7.75
C GLY A 169 6.13 5.29 -9.19
N GLU A 170 6.06 6.54 -9.65
CA GLU A 170 6.50 6.97 -10.98
C GLU A 170 7.96 6.57 -11.24
N LYS A 171 8.25 6.07 -12.44
CA LYS A 171 9.62 5.84 -12.90
C LYS A 171 10.06 6.99 -13.81
N ARG A 172 11.21 7.60 -13.50
CA ARG A 172 11.91 8.54 -14.38
C ARG A 172 13.23 7.93 -14.86
N GLY A 173 13.59 8.20 -16.11
CA GLY A 173 14.85 7.76 -16.69
C GLY A 173 15.18 6.27 -16.48
N ILE A 174 16.47 5.99 -16.18
CA ILE A 174 16.97 4.63 -15.98
C ILE A 174 16.99 4.33 -14.47
N ASN A 175 15.99 3.57 -14.03
CA ASN A 175 15.85 3.02 -12.67
C ASN A 175 15.81 4.07 -11.55
N GLU A 176 15.37 5.28 -11.84
CA GLU A 176 15.01 6.28 -10.84
C GLU A 176 13.50 6.24 -10.62
N TYR A 177 13.07 6.19 -9.38
CA TYR A 177 11.66 6.06 -9.01
C TYR A 177 11.29 7.05 -7.91
N ARG A 178 10.10 7.63 -8.00
CA ARG A 178 9.46 8.27 -6.86
C ARG A 178 9.08 7.19 -5.85
N ILE A 179 9.24 7.47 -4.57
CA ILE A 179 8.85 6.56 -3.50
C ILE A 179 7.85 7.23 -2.56
N GLU A 180 6.92 6.42 -2.05
CA GLU A 180 5.98 6.82 -1.00
C GLU A 180 6.32 6.00 0.25
N PRO A 181 6.93 6.63 1.27
CA PRO A 181 7.31 5.94 2.50
C PRO A 181 6.08 5.39 3.24
N ILE A 182 6.16 4.14 3.69
CA ILE A 182 5.16 3.52 4.58
C ILE A 182 5.61 3.66 6.03
N VAL A 183 6.92 3.53 6.26
CA VAL A 183 7.58 3.80 7.53
C VAL A 183 8.60 4.91 7.33
N ARG A 184 9.11 5.47 8.43
CA ARG A 184 10.19 6.46 8.36
C ARG A 184 11.37 5.87 7.59
N LEU A 185 11.81 6.57 6.54
CA LEU A 185 13.03 6.19 5.84
C LEU A 185 14.23 6.40 6.78
N PRO A 186 15.20 5.46 6.81
CA PRO A 186 16.43 5.65 7.56
C PRO A 186 17.20 6.83 6.98
N ASP A 187 17.91 7.55 7.85
CA ASP A 187 18.66 8.74 7.45
C ASP A 187 19.79 8.40 6.46
N GLU A 188 20.30 7.16 6.49
CA GLU A 188 21.32 6.66 5.57
C GLU A 188 21.04 5.22 5.09
N VAL A 189 20.93 5.05 3.77
CA VAL A 189 20.98 3.74 3.11
C VAL A 189 22.33 3.58 2.43
N SER A 190 22.99 2.44 2.62
CA SER A 190 24.30 2.18 2.02
C SER A 190 24.16 1.88 0.52
N PRO A 191 24.94 2.52 -0.37
CA PRO A 191 25.00 2.13 -1.78
C PRO A 191 25.30 0.64 -1.93
N GLY A 192 24.57 -0.03 -2.82
CA GLY A 192 24.63 -1.48 -2.99
C GLY A 192 23.62 -2.28 -2.17
N THR A 193 22.88 -1.66 -1.24
CA THR A 193 21.79 -2.35 -0.51
C THR A 193 20.76 -2.90 -1.51
N PRO A 194 20.44 -4.21 -1.48
CA PRO A 194 19.52 -4.80 -2.43
C PRO A 194 18.09 -4.33 -2.21
N LEU A 195 17.37 -4.08 -3.30
CA LEU A 195 15.94 -3.82 -3.28
C LEU A 195 15.17 -5.14 -3.20
N ILE A 196 14.37 -5.29 -2.15
CA ILE A 196 13.64 -6.54 -1.84
C ILE A 196 12.14 -6.30 -1.95
N ARG A 197 11.41 -7.22 -2.60
CA ARG A 197 9.95 -7.17 -2.69
C ARG A 197 9.33 -7.51 -1.34
N VAL A 198 8.32 -6.73 -0.95
CA VAL A 198 7.58 -6.93 0.30
C VAL A 198 6.11 -7.24 0.00
N TYR A 199 5.60 -8.34 0.54
CA TYR A 199 4.19 -8.71 0.48
C TYR A 199 3.52 -8.39 1.81
N ARG A 200 2.27 -7.90 1.78
CA ARG A 200 1.57 -7.46 2.99
C ARG A 200 0.14 -7.96 3.04
N SER A 201 -0.38 -8.02 4.26
CA SER A 201 -1.79 -8.29 4.55
C SER A 201 -2.13 -7.80 5.95
N VAL A 202 -3.31 -8.19 6.43
CA VAL A 202 -3.76 -7.98 7.80
C VAL A 202 -4.13 -9.29 8.47
N THR A 203 -4.11 -9.30 9.79
CA THR A 203 -4.58 -10.44 10.59
C THR A 203 -6.09 -10.43 10.77
N ASP A 204 -6.65 -11.61 11.04
CA ASP A 204 -7.99 -11.79 11.61
C ASP A 204 -7.99 -11.61 13.14
N ARG A 205 -9.15 -11.77 13.77
CA ARG A 205 -9.32 -11.58 15.23
C ARG A 205 -8.54 -12.59 16.07
N ASN A 206 -8.12 -13.70 15.48
CA ASN A 206 -7.34 -14.74 16.14
C ASN A 206 -5.84 -14.60 15.84
N GLY A 207 -5.42 -13.54 15.15
CA GLY A 207 -4.03 -13.35 14.71
C GLY A 207 -3.66 -14.18 13.47
N ALA A 208 -4.61 -14.87 12.84
CA ALA A 208 -4.32 -15.60 11.61
C ALA A 208 -4.16 -14.62 10.45
N TYR A 209 -3.19 -14.88 9.57
CA TYR A 209 -2.97 -14.07 8.37
C TYR A 209 -2.96 -14.92 7.11
N SER A 210 -3.18 -14.24 5.98
CA SER A 210 -3.04 -14.80 4.63
C SER A 210 -2.44 -13.70 3.76
N ILE A 211 -1.13 -13.82 3.48
CA ILE A 211 -0.39 -12.85 2.66
C ILE A 211 -0.36 -13.36 1.22
N PRO A 212 -0.90 -12.62 0.24
CA PRO A 212 -0.77 -12.99 -1.16
C PRO A 212 0.68 -12.85 -1.61
N VAL A 213 1.19 -13.86 -2.31
CA VAL A 213 2.54 -13.88 -2.89
C VAL A 213 2.48 -14.28 -4.36
N ASP A 214 3.54 -14.03 -5.13
CA ASP A 214 3.64 -14.54 -6.49
C ASP A 214 3.54 -16.08 -6.48
N ALA A 215 2.81 -16.65 -7.44
CA ALA A 215 2.55 -18.09 -7.45
C ALA A 215 3.86 -18.89 -7.56
N GLY A 216 4.07 -19.86 -6.66
CA GLY A 216 5.30 -20.65 -6.58
C GLY A 216 6.41 -20.00 -5.76
N GLU A 217 6.20 -18.78 -5.24
CA GLU A 217 7.18 -18.10 -4.37
C GLU A 217 6.98 -18.38 -2.87
N GLU A 218 6.00 -19.19 -2.47
CA GLU A 218 5.64 -19.42 -1.06
C GLU A 218 6.82 -19.91 -0.20
N ASN A 219 7.74 -20.68 -0.81
CA ASN A 219 8.90 -21.25 -0.13
C ASN A 219 10.14 -20.34 -0.14
N ILE A 220 10.08 -19.18 -0.80
CA ILE A 220 11.19 -18.22 -0.89
C ILE A 220 10.84 -16.88 -0.21
N ILE A 221 9.87 -16.91 0.69
CA ILE A 221 9.53 -15.77 1.54
C ILE A 221 10.27 -15.90 2.88
N GLY A 222 10.70 -14.77 3.41
CA GLY A 222 11.30 -14.64 4.73
C GLY A 222 10.27 -14.77 5.85
N GLU A 223 10.73 -14.47 7.05
CA GLU A 223 9.87 -14.46 8.23
C GLU A 223 8.79 -13.37 8.13
N VAL A 224 7.59 -13.70 8.63
CA VAL A 224 6.47 -12.75 8.71
C VAL A 224 6.64 -11.86 9.93
N ARG A 225 6.58 -10.54 9.72
CA ARG A 225 6.73 -9.52 10.75
C ARG A 225 5.47 -8.67 10.85
N ILE A 226 5.23 -8.11 12.04
CA ILE A 226 4.18 -7.11 12.25
C ILE A 226 4.69 -5.76 11.77
N LEU A 227 3.91 -5.07 10.93
CA LEU A 227 4.21 -3.73 10.49
C LEU A 227 3.86 -2.72 11.60
N GLN A 228 4.88 -2.06 12.14
CA GLN A 228 4.70 -0.99 13.10
C GLN A 228 4.80 0.36 12.40
N HIS A 229 3.66 1.02 12.21
CA HIS A 229 3.64 2.41 11.76
C HIS A 229 4.19 3.29 12.88
N ILE A 230 5.21 4.09 12.58
CA ILE A 230 5.62 5.17 13.48
C ILE A 230 4.59 6.28 13.26
N LEU A 231 3.72 6.50 14.26
CA LEU A 231 2.86 7.69 14.28
C LEU A 231 3.76 8.93 14.13
N PRO A 232 3.41 9.92 13.28
CA PRO A 232 4.10 11.20 13.34
C PRO A 232 3.96 11.75 14.75
N SER A 233 5.11 12.01 15.39
CA SER A 233 5.24 12.66 16.69
C SER A 233 4.57 14.03 16.71
#